data_AF-A0A4Y2S7X1-F1
#
_entry.id   AF-A0A4Y2S7X1-F1
#
_cell.length_a   1.000
_cell.length_b   1.000
_cell.length_c   1.000
_cell.angle_alpha   90.00
_cell.angle_beta   90.00
_cell.angle_gamma   90.00
#
_symmetry.space_group_name_H-M   'P 1'
#
loop_
_entity.id
_entity.type
_entity.pdbx_description
1 polymer ?
#
loop_
_entity_poly.entity_id
_entity_poly.type
_entity_poly.pdbx_seq_one_letter_code
_entity_poly.pdbx_strand_id
1 'polypeptide(L)'
;MVKQIRRNKLSKIIDEKISFEYGKRIQPWKTLKIDWNYCMEEMKGMMIFTDGSKMDGRVGCAFVIFYNERELDYRKFRLNESSTVFTAEVIAIQQAIQYIRANDLGEVNIISDSRSALMALSAV
;
A
#
# COMPACT_ATOMS: atom_id res chain seq x y z
N MET A 1 10.38 24.13 -12.27
CA MET A 1 10.43 23.55 -13.63
C MET A 1 11.41 22.37 -13.73
N VAL A 2 12.69 22.51 -13.35
CA VAL A 2 13.70 21.43 -13.47
C VAL A 2 13.43 20.20 -12.58
N LYS A 3 12.92 20.38 -11.35
CA LYS A 3 12.52 19.26 -10.47
C LYS A 3 11.39 18.41 -11.09
N GLN A 4 10.37 19.05 -11.67
CA GLN A 4 9.24 18.39 -12.33
C GLN A 4 9.69 17.52 -13.52
N ILE A 5 10.61 18.03 -14.34
CA ILE A 5 11.14 17.32 -15.51
C ILE A 5 11.95 16.08 -15.11
N ARG A 6 12.77 16.18 -14.05
CA ARG A 6 13.48 15.02 -13.49
C ARG A 6 12.50 13.99 -12.90
N ARG A 7 11.43 14.45 -12.23
CA ARG A 7 10.38 13.59 -11.65
C ARG A 7 9.60 12.82 -12.72
N ASN A 8 9.17 13.48 -13.79
CA ASN A 8 8.48 12.85 -14.92
C ASN A 8 9.37 11.83 -15.65
N LYS A 9 10.69 12.06 -15.66
CA LYS A 9 11.65 11.10 -16.21
C LYS A 9 11.87 9.91 -15.28
N LEU A 10 11.86 10.12 -13.97
CA LEU A 10 12.03 9.04 -12.97
C LEU A 10 10.78 8.16 -12.85
N SER A 11 9.58 8.75 -12.76
CA SER A 11 8.30 8.04 -12.78
C SER A 11 8.18 7.16 -14.02
N LYS A 12 8.46 7.72 -15.20
CA LYS A 12 8.49 6.95 -16.45
C LYS A 12 9.50 5.79 -16.43
N ILE A 13 10.66 5.95 -15.78
CA ILE A 13 11.64 4.88 -15.61
C ILE A 13 11.16 3.81 -14.62
N ILE A 14 10.46 4.20 -13.55
CA ILE A 14 9.87 3.29 -12.55
C ILE A 14 8.73 2.49 -13.20
N ASP A 15 7.80 3.15 -13.89
CA ASP A 15 6.68 2.51 -14.57
C ASP A 15 7.17 1.55 -15.68
N GLU A 16 8.22 1.91 -16.42
CA GLU A 16 8.76 1.06 -17.48
C GLU A 16 9.66 -0.10 -17.00
N LYS A 17 10.28 0.01 -15.81
CA LYS A 17 11.29 -0.97 -15.34
C LYS A 17 10.95 -1.71 -14.05
N ILE A 18 10.08 -1.15 -13.20
CA ILE A 18 9.73 -1.69 -11.88
C ILE A 18 8.25 -2.08 -11.83
N SER A 19 7.44 -1.71 -12.82
CA SER A 19 6.06 -2.19 -12.91
C SER A 19 6.05 -3.72 -12.87
N PHE A 20 5.45 -4.26 -11.81
CA PHE A 20 5.18 -5.70 -11.65
C PHE A 20 4.17 -6.20 -12.70
N GLU A 21 3.59 -5.32 -13.50
CA GLU A 21 2.65 -5.64 -14.56
C GLU A 21 3.31 -5.83 -15.92
N TYR A 22 4.43 -5.14 -16.21
CA TYR A 22 5.09 -5.19 -17.51
C TYR A 22 6.36 -6.05 -17.49
N GLY A 23 6.42 -7.04 -18.38
CA GLY A 23 7.43 -8.10 -18.42
C GLY A 23 8.88 -7.70 -18.73
N LYS A 24 9.26 -6.41 -18.72
CA LYS A 24 10.67 -6.00 -18.84
C LYS A 24 11.34 -6.03 -17.46
N ARG A 25 11.64 -7.25 -17.00
CA ARG A 25 12.40 -7.48 -15.77
C ARG A 25 13.79 -6.87 -15.88
N ILE A 26 14.14 -6.01 -14.93
CA ILE A 26 15.53 -5.67 -14.64
C ILE A 26 16.25 -6.99 -14.30
N GLN A 27 17.48 -7.16 -14.79
CA GLN A 27 18.28 -8.33 -14.44
C GLN A 27 18.45 -8.42 -12.92
N PRO A 28 18.31 -9.61 -12.29
CA PRO A 28 18.27 -9.75 -10.82
C PRO A 28 19.45 -9.11 -10.06
N TRP A 29 20.63 -9.03 -10.69
CA TRP A 29 21.85 -8.48 -10.11
C TRP A 29 22.02 -6.97 -10.30
N LYS A 30 21.12 -6.28 -11.02
CA LYS A 30 21.19 -4.83 -11.19
C LYS A 30 20.49 -4.12 -10.03
N THR A 31 21.28 -3.53 -9.14
CA THR A 31 20.77 -2.68 -8.05
C THR A 31 20.26 -1.35 -8.60
N LEU A 32 18.98 -1.06 -8.39
CA LEU A 32 18.44 0.28 -8.56
C LEU A 32 18.33 0.93 -7.17
N LYS A 33 19.03 2.05 -6.97
CA LYS A 33 18.87 2.87 -5.76
C LYS A 33 17.66 3.76 -5.96
N ILE A 34 16.63 3.55 -5.15
CA ILE A 34 15.47 4.43 -5.06
C ILE A 34 15.75 5.41 -3.92
N ASP A 35 15.60 6.71 -4.19
CA ASP A 35 15.69 7.74 -3.16
C ASP A 35 14.41 7.71 -2.32
N TRP A 36 14.55 7.52 -1.00
CA TRP A 36 13.43 7.46 -0.06
C TRP A 36 12.54 8.71 -0.09
N ASN A 37 13.10 9.87 -0.44
CA ASN A 37 12.33 11.11 -0.53
C ASN A 37 11.28 11.07 -1.64
N TYR A 38 11.42 10.17 -2.61
CA TYR A 38 10.47 10.03 -3.73
C TYR A 38 9.08 9.54 -3.26
N CYS A 39 9.02 8.62 -2.30
CA CYS A 39 7.74 8.09 -1.80
C CYS A 39 6.99 9.07 -0.88
N MET A 40 7.71 9.96 -0.20
CA MET A 40 7.11 10.88 0.77
C MET A 40 6.40 12.06 0.10
N GLU A 41 6.97 12.59 -0.99
CA GLU A 41 6.44 13.77 -1.70
C GLU A 41 5.06 13.54 -2.37
N GLU A 42 4.52 12.31 -2.37
CA GLU A 42 3.17 11.99 -2.87
C GLU A 42 2.11 11.87 -1.78
N MET A 43 2.47 11.97 -0.50
CA MET A 43 1.54 11.77 0.63
C MET A 43 0.64 12.98 0.91
N LYS A 44 -0.14 13.44 -0.09
CA LYS A 44 -1.11 14.53 0.06
C LYS A 44 -2.52 14.00 0.37
N GLY A 45 -3.17 14.59 1.37
CA GLY A 45 -4.52 14.22 1.79
C GLY A 45 -4.52 13.06 2.78
N MET A 46 -5.68 12.42 2.95
CA MET A 46 -5.87 11.32 3.89
C MET A 46 -5.55 9.99 3.22
N MET A 47 -4.63 9.25 3.84
CA MET A 47 -4.12 7.99 3.32
C MET A 47 -4.22 6.92 4.40
N ILE A 48 -4.66 5.72 4.02
CA ILE A 48 -4.67 4.56 4.91
C ILE A 48 -3.83 3.47 4.27
N PHE A 49 -2.77 3.06 4.94
CA PHE A 49 -1.95 1.93 4.53
C PHE A 49 -2.42 0.69 5.28
N THR A 50 -2.56 -0.42 4.58
CA THR A 50 -3.04 -1.69 5.14
C THR A 50 -2.01 -2.78 4.96
N ASP A 51 -1.90 -3.70 5.92
CA ASP A 51 -0.99 -4.84 5.87
C ASP A 51 -1.60 -6.07 6.58
N GLY A 52 -1.38 -7.25 6.01
CA GLY A 52 -1.80 -8.54 6.53
C GLY A 52 -0.60 -9.48 6.76
N SER A 53 -0.41 -9.94 7.99
CA SER A 53 0.73 -10.79 8.35
C SER A 53 0.31 -12.17 8.83
N LYS A 54 1.16 -13.16 8.56
CA LYS A 54 1.09 -14.50 9.16
C LYS A 54 2.48 -15.01 9.50
N MET A 55 2.67 -15.45 10.74
CA MET A 55 3.91 -16.07 11.23
C MET A 55 3.59 -17.08 12.33
N ASP A 56 4.14 -18.29 12.22
CA ASP A 56 4.04 -19.36 13.24
C ASP A 56 2.62 -19.60 13.78
N GLY A 57 1.65 -19.75 12.87
CA GLY A 57 0.24 -19.95 13.22
C GLY A 57 -0.48 -18.69 13.74
N ARG A 58 0.22 -17.57 13.88
CA ARG A 58 -0.37 -16.28 14.26
C ARG A 58 -0.64 -15.45 13.01
N VAL A 59 -1.86 -14.94 12.92
CA VAL A 59 -2.36 -14.13 11.81
C VAL A 59 -2.90 -12.83 12.37
N GLY A 60 -2.51 -11.72 11.77
CA GLY A 60 -3.00 -10.40 12.14
C GLY A 60 -3.11 -9.52 10.92
N CYS A 61 -3.92 -8.48 11.06
CA CYS A 61 -3.95 -7.40 10.09
C CYS A 61 -3.89 -6.06 10.81
N ALA A 62 -3.45 -5.04 10.10
CA ALA A 62 -3.38 -3.69 10.61
C ALA A 62 -3.65 -2.67 9.51
N PHE A 63 -3.99 -1.47 9.95
CA PHE A 63 -3.93 -0.30 9.10
C PHE A 63 -3.40 0.90 9.89
N VAL A 64 -2.83 1.85 9.17
CA VAL A 64 -2.31 3.12 9.70
C VAL A 64 -2.79 4.27 8.84
N ILE A 65 -3.14 5.39 9.48
CA ILE A 65 -3.71 6.57 8.84
C ILE A 65 -2.70 7.70 8.85
N PHE A 66 -2.50 8.33 7.70
CA PHE A 66 -1.68 9.50 7.52
C PHE A 66 -2.51 10.67 6.98
N TYR A 67 -2.15 11.88 7.39
CA TYR A 67 -2.58 13.12 6.77
C TYR A 67 -1.38 14.03 6.52
N ASN A 68 -1.08 14.31 5.25
CA ASN A 68 0.06 15.13 4.83
C ASN A 68 1.36 14.72 5.57
N GLU A 69 1.79 13.47 5.37
CA GLU A 69 3.00 12.86 5.96
C GLU A 69 2.97 12.62 7.49
N ARG A 70 1.93 13.09 8.19
CA ARG A 70 1.79 12.88 9.64
C ARG A 70 0.90 11.68 9.94
N GLU A 71 1.42 10.73 10.70
CA GLU A 71 0.62 9.64 11.26
C GLU A 71 -0.44 10.20 12.23
N LEU A 72 -1.69 9.79 12.05
CA LEU A 72 -2.84 10.22 12.86
C LEU A 72 -3.29 9.14 13.84
N ASP A 73 -3.49 7.91 13.36
CA ASP A 73 -3.97 6.78 14.15
C ASP A 73 -3.57 5.46 13.48
N TYR A 74 -3.67 4.36 14.22
CA TYR A 74 -3.49 3.01 13.69
C TYR A 74 -4.38 2.01 14.43
N ARG A 75 -4.72 0.91 13.77
CA ARG A 75 -5.43 -0.22 14.39
C ARG A 75 -4.77 -1.53 14.02
N LYS A 76 -4.80 -2.49 14.96
CA LYS A 76 -4.28 -3.84 14.79
C LYS A 76 -5.32 -4.83 15.26
N PHE A 77 -5.49 -5.91 14.52
CA PHE A 77 -6.49 -6.93 14.78
C PHE A 77 -5.86 -8.32 14.73
N ARG A 78 -6.21 -9.16 15.70
CA ARG A 78 -5.83 -10.57 15.69
C ARG A 78 -6.91 -11.37 14.97
N LEU A 79 -6.50 -12.17 14.00
CA LEU A 79 -7.39 -13.05 13.24
C LEU A 79 -7.28 -14.50 13.70
N ASN A 80 -8.12 -15.38 13.15
CA ASN A 80 -8.01 -16.81 13.43
C ASN A 80 -6.66 -17.35 12.93
N GLU A 81 -6.08 -18.30 13.65
CA GLU A 81 -4.82 -18.97 13.29
C GLU A 81 -4.89 -19.72 11.95
N SER A 82 -6.10 -20.17 11.60
CA SER A 82 -6.39 -20.82 10.32
C SER A 82 -6.48 -19.84 9.14
N SER A 83 -6.60 -18.53 9.39
CA SER A 83 -6.68 -17.52 8.33
C SER A 83 -5.41 -17.49 7.46
N THR A 84 -5.57 -17.21 6.18
CA THR A 84 -4.44 -17.09 5.24
C THR A 84 -3.89 -15.66 5.23
N VAL A 85 -2.69 -15.46 4.67
CA VAL A 85 -2.15 -14.10 4.43
C VAL A 85 -3.10 -13.31 3.54
N PHE A 86 -3.59 -13.91 2.45
CA PHE A 86 -4.57 -13.28 1.56
C PHE A 86 -5.83 -12.81 2.30
N THR A 87 -6.37 -13.65 3.19
CA THR A 87 -7.52 -13.28 4.01
C THR A 87 -7.19 -12.12 4.96
N ALA A 88 -5.99 -12.12 5.55
CA ALA A 88 -5.56 -11.04 6.43
C ALA A 88 -5.49 -9.69 5.70
N GLU A 89 -4.94 -9.69 4.48
CA GLU A 89 -4.87 -8.51 3.61
C GLU A 89 -6.25 -7.94 3.27
N VAL A 90 -7.17 -8.82 2.83
CA VAL A 90 -8.54 -8.41 2.49
C VAL A 90 -9.26 -7.87 3.73
N ILE A 91 -9.08 -8.50 4.90
CA ILE A 91 -9.66 -8.01 6.15
C ILE A 91 -9.02 -6.69 6.58
N ALA A 92 -7.72 -6.46 6.35
CA ALA A 92 -7.07 -5.18 6.62
C ALA A 92 -7.78 -4.02 5.88
N ILE A 93 -8.06 -4.22 4.58
CA ILE A 93 -8.81 -3.27 3.74
C ILE A 93 -10.24 -3.11 4.26
N GLN A 94 -10.91 -4.21 4.60
CA GLN A 94 -12.27 -4.16 5.15
C GLN A 94 -12.34 -3.33 6.44
N GLN A 95 -11.39 -3.53 7.36
CA GLN A 95 -11.31 -2.80 8.63
C GLN A 95 -11.04 -1.31 8.41
N ALA A 96 -10.18 -0.96 7.45
CA ALA A 96 -9.97 0.42 7.04
C ALA A 96 -11.26 1.08 6.53
N ILE A 97 -12.04 0.40 5.68
CA ILE A 97 -13.33 0.91 5.18
C ILE A 97 -14.34 1.08 6.32
N GLN A 98 -14.41 0.13 7.25
CA GLN A 98 -15.29 0.25 8.42
C GLN A 98 -14.92 1.47 9.27
N TYR A 99 -13.63 1.72 9.45
CA TYR A 99 -13.14 2.90 10.16
C TYR A 99 -13.51 4.21 9.44
N ILE A 100 -13.32 4.28 8.12
CA ILE A 100 -13.71 5.43 7.29
C ILE A 100 -15.19 5.73 7.49
N ARG A 101 -16.06 4.71 7.39
CA ARG A 101 -17.50 4.86 7.56
C ARG A 101 -17.90 5.27 8.97
N ALA A 102 -17.25 4.72 9.99
CA ALA A 102 -17.58 5.02 11.38
C ALA A 102 -17.19 6.45 11.79
N ASN A 103 -16.18 7.03 11.15
CA ASN A 103 -15.68 8.37 11.45
C ASN A 103 -16.09 9.43 10.43
N ASP A 104 -16.99 9.09 9.49
CA ASP A 104 -17.45 9.97 8.40
C ASP A 104 -16.28 10.66 7.68
N LEU A 105 -15.24 9.89 7.40
CA LEU A 105 -14.08 10.39 6.68
C LEU A 105 -14.46 10.65 5.22
N GLY A 106 -14.03 11.80 4.69
CA GLY A 106 -14.27 12.19 3.31
C GLY A 106 -13.45 11.38 2.30
N GLU A 107 -12.80 12.05 1.35
CA GLU A 107 -11.95 11.37 0.37
C GLU A 107 -10.71 10.76 1.04
N VAL A 108 -10.56 9.44 0.92
CA VAL A 108 -9.46 8.66 1.51
C VAL A 108 -8.87 7.72 0.47
N ASN A 109 -7.54 7.73 0.37
CA ASN A 109 -6.81 6.76 -0.44
C ASN A 109 -6.44 5.55 0.43
N ILE A 110 -6.85 4.35 0.05
CA ILE A 110 -6.40 3.09 0.68
C ILE A 110 -5.26 2.51 -0.15
N ILE A 111 -4.12 2.26 0.48
CA ILE A 111 -2.91 1.73 -0.13
C ILE A 111 -2.62 0.35 0.47
N SER A 112 -2.52 -0.66 -0.38
CA SER A 112 -2.13 -2.02 -0.02
C SER A 112 -1.04 -2.50 -0.97
N ASP A 113 -0.06 -3.25 -0.44
CA ASP A 113 0.96 -3.93 -1.23
C ASP A 113 0.47 -5.30 -1.75
N SER A 114 -0.69 -5.78 -1.28
CA SER A 114 -1.30 -7.02 -1.70
C SER A 114 -2.05 -6.88 -3.03
N ARG A 115 -1.31 -7.06 -4.14
CA ARG A 115 -1.89 -7.09 -5.49
C ARG A 115 -3.03 -8.10 -5.62
N SER A 116 -2.90 -9.27 -4.99
CA SER A 116 -3.94 -10.31 -5.04
C SER A 116 -5.24 -9.83 -4.38
N ALA A 117 -5.16 -9.14 -3.24
CA ALA A 117 -6.34 -8.56 -2.58
C ALA A 117 -6.99 -7.48 -3.45
N LEU A 118 -6.20 -6.57 -4.04
CA LEU A 118 -6.70 -5.52 -4.92
C LEU A 118 -7.37 -6.09 -6.18
N MET A 119 -6.78 -7.11 -6.81
CA MET A 119 -7.36 -7.78 -7.99
C MET A 119 -8.67 -8.49 -7.64
N ALA A 120 -8.76 -9.14 -6.48
CA ALA A 120 -9.99 -9.80 -6.05
C ALA A 120 -11.14 -8.80 -5.84
N LEU A 121 -10.83 -7.61 -5.32
CA LEU A 121 -11.81 -6.54 -5.13
C LEU A 121 -12.24 -5.88 -6.43
N SER A 122 -11.37 -5.80 -7.45
CA SER A 122 -11.71 -5.22 -8.75
C SER A 122 -12.47 -6.16 -9.67
N ALA A 123 -12.56 -7.45 -9.34
CA ALA A 123 -13.23 -8.46 -10.15
C ALA A 123 -14.75 -8.56 -9.87
N VAL A 124 -15.25 -7.77 -8.91
CA VAL A 124 -16.66 -7.66 -8.52
C VAL A 124 -17.30 -6.50 -9.28
#